data_AF-A0A528B2P3-F1
#
_entry.id   AF-A0A528B2P3-F1
#
_cell.length_a   1.000
_cell.length_b   1.000
_cell.length_c   1.000
_cell.angle_alpha   90.00
_cell.angle_beta   90.00
_cell.angle_gamma   90.00
#
_symmetry.space_group_name_H-M   'P 1'
#
loop_
_entity.id
_entity.type
_entity.pdbx_description
1 polymer ?
#
loop_
_entity_poly.entity_id
_entity_poly.type
_entity_poly.pdbx_seq_one_letter_code
_entity_poly.pdbx_strand_id
1 'polypeptide(L)'
;FIYVAGMWMAVFSSIAFTAIYAFRVAEEARLLANALAATELVLQREQHLSALDGLAAAAAHELGTPLATITLVAKEMEKALRNDPKYGEDVTLLRSQSERCREILKRLTSLSSEGEAHLSRMPLTSLVEEMTAPHRDFGISIKL
;
A
#
# COMPACT_ATOMS: atom_id res chain seq x y z
N PHE A 1 36.28 -53.54 -28.57
CA PHE A 1 35.52 -53.67 -27.31
C PHE A 1 35.73 -52.46 -26.39
N ILE A 2 36.98 -52.13 -26.02
CA ILE A 2 37.32 -50.99 -25.14
C ILE A 2 36.76 -49.65 -25.63
N TYR A 3 36.88 -49.35 -26.93
CA TYR A 3 36.33 -48.11 -27.51
C TYR A 3 34.81 -47.97 -27.32
N VAL A 4 34.05 -49.05 -27.57
CA VAL A 4 32.59 -49.05 -27.43
C VAL A 4 32.18 -48.88 -25.96
N ALA A 5 32.89 -49.52 -25.03
CA ALA A 5 32.67 -49.36 -23.60
C ALA A 5 32.94 -47.92 -23.13
N GLY A 6 34.03 -47.29 -23.61
CA GLY A 6 34.35 -45.90 -23.32
C GLY A 6 33.30 -44.92 -23.85
N MET A 7 32.77 -45.16 -25.04
CA MET A 7 31.69 -44.36 -25.63
C MET A 7 30.42 -44.42 -24.77
N TRP A 8 30.00 -45.61 -24.34
CA TRP A 8 28.84 -45.76 -23.45
C TRP A 8 29.07 -45.07 -22.11
N MET A 9 30.26 -45.21 -21.51
CA MET A 9 30.59 -44.56 -20.25
C MET A 9 30.54 -43.02 -20.36
N ALA A 10 31.04 -42.45 -21.47
CA ALA A 10 30.97 -41.02 -21.72
C ALA A 10 29.52 -40.52 -21.88
N VAL A 11 28.68 -41.27 -22.61
CA VAL A 11 27.26 -40.95 -22.79
C VAL A 11 26.52 -40.98 -21.44
N PHE A 12 26.70 -42.03 -20.64
CA PHE A 12 26.09 -42.11 -19.32
C PHE A 12 26.56 -41.00 -18.38
N SER A 13 27.86 -40.70 -18.37
CA SER A 13 28.42 -39.61 -17.56
C SER A 13 27.85 -38.25 -17.97
N SER A 14 27.74 -38.00 -19.27
CA SER A 14 27.19 -36.74 -19.80
C SER A 14 25.71 -36.59 -19.47
N ILE A 15 24.92 -37.65 -19.65
CA ILE A 15 23.49 -37.66 -19.32
C ILE A 15 23.29 -37.43 -17.82
N ALA A 16 24.03 -38.16 -16.97
CA ALA A 16 23.93 -38.02 -15.53
C ALA A 16 24.29 -36.61 -15.07
N PHE A 17 25.40 -36.07 -15.55
CA PHE A 17 25.84 -34.72 -15.23
C PHE A 17 24.80 -33.67 -15.67
N THR A 18 24.33 -33.78 -16.91
CA THR A 18 23.33 -32.85 -17.47
C THR A 18 22.02 -32.92 -16.70
N ALA A 19 21.54 -34.12 -16.37
CA ALA A 19 20.32 -34.31 -15.60
C ALA A 19 20.44 -33.67 -14.21
N ILE A 20 21.51 -33.96 -13.48
CA ILE A 20 21.75 -33.38 -12.15
C ILE A 20 21.80 -31.85 -12.22
N TYR A 21 22.52 -31.31 -13.20
CA TYR A 21 22.64 -29.86 -13.37
C TYR A 21 21.29 -29.22 -13.72
N ALA A 22 20.53 -29.83 -14.63
CA ALA A 22 19.19 -29.36 -14.99
C ALA A 22 18.25 -29.37 -13.78
N PHE A 23 18.29 -30.41 -12.95
CA PHE A 23 17.53 -30.47 -11.70
C PHE A 23 17.91 -29.35 -10.75
N ARG A 24 19.22 -29.08 -10.56
CA ARG A 24 19.67 -27.97 -9.70
C ARG A 24 19.25 -26.60 -10.21
N VAL A 25 19.43 -26.33 -11.50
CA VAL A 25 19.01 -25.06 -12.11
C VAL A 25 17.50 -24.87 -12.01
N ALA A 26 16.71 -25.93 -12.23
CA ALA A 26 15.26 -25.87 -12.09
C ALA A 26 14.82 -25.56 -10.65
N GLU A 27 15.54 -26.10 -9.66
CA GLU A 27 15.27 -25.83 -8.25
C GLU A 27 15.62 -24.39 -7.85
N GLU A 28 16.76 -23.88 -8.29
CA GLU A 28 17.16 -22.48 -8.11
C GLU A 28 16.17 -21.51 -8.77
N ALA A 29 15.75 -21.82 -10.00
CA ALA A 29 14.74 -21.03 -10.72
C ALA A 29 13.39 -21.03 -9.97
N ARG A 30 12.98 -22.16 -9.40
CA ARG A 30 11.75 -22.26 -8.60
C ARG A 30 11.83 -21.44 -7.31
N LEU A 31 13.00 -21.41 -6.65
CA LEU A 31 13.22 -20.58 -5.47
C LEU A 31 13.15 -19.09 -5.81
N LEU A 32 13.81 -18.66 -6.89
CA LEU A 32 13.75 -17.27 -7.36
C LEU A 32 12.33 -16.86 -7.77
N ALA A 33 11.61 -17.72 -8.49
CA ALA A 33 10.23 -17.45 -8.88
C ALA A 33 9.32 -17.28 -7.66
N ASN A 34 9.47 -18.13 -6.64
CA ASN A 34 8.70 -18.02 -5.40
C ASN A 34 9.04 -16.72 -4.64
N ALA A 35 10.31 -16.36 -4.56
CA ALA A 35 10.74 -15.11 -3.94
C ALA A 35 10.17 -13.88 -4.69
N LEU A 36 10.24 -13.89 -6.03
CA LEU A 36 9.69 -12.82 -6.85
C LEU A 36 8.18 -12.69 -6.66
N ALA A 37 7.44 -13.81 -6.68
CA ALA A 37 6.00 -13.81 -6.46
C ALA A 37 5.63 -13.22 -5.09
N ALA A 38 6.41 -13.51 -4.05
CA ALA A 38 6.22 -12.90 -2.73
C ALA A 38 6.45 -11.37 -2.77
N THR A 39 7.50 -10.90 -3.47
CA THR A 39 7.78 -9.46 -3.61
C THR A 39 6.74 -8.74 -4.47
N GLU A 40 6.25 -9.35 -5.54
CA GLU A 40 5.22 -8.77 -6.40
C GLU A 40 3.90 -8.60 -5.64
N LEU A 41 3.53 -9.55 -4.79
CA LEU A 41 2.33 -9.43 -3.94
C LEU A 41 2.44 -8.24 -2.99
N VAL A 42 3.60 -8.05 -2.35
CA VAL A 42 3.86 -6.90 -1.48
C VAL A 42 3.80 -5.60 -2.29
N LEU A 43 4.46 -5.55 -3.44
CA LEU A 43 4.49 -4.37 -4.30
C LEU A 43 3.10 -3.98 -4.83
N GLN A 44 2.28 -4.96 -5.23
CA GLN A 44 0.89 -4.72 -5.64
C GLN A 44 0.07 -4.07 -4.53
N ARG A 45 0.27 -4.52 -3.28
CA ARG A 45 -0.41 -3.95 -2.12
C ARG A 45 0.02 -2.50 -1.87
N GLU A 46 1.31 -2.22 -1.93
CA GLU A 46 1.85 -0.86 -1.78
C GLU A 46 1.38 0.08 -2.89
N GLN A 47 1.39 -0.37 -4.15
CA GLN A 47 0.89 0.43 -5.28
C GLN A 47 -0.59 0.77 -5.13
N HIS A 48 -1.41 -0.17 -4.66
CA HIS A 48 -2.82 0.07 -4.43
C HIS A 48 -3.04 1.12 -3.32
N LEU A 49 -2.25 1.09 -2.25
CA LEU A 49 -2.30 2.08 -1.18
C LEU A 49 -1.82 3.46 -1.66
N SER A 50 -0.69 3.52 -2.35
CA SER A 50 -0.11 4.75 -2.89
C SER A 50 -1.03 5.44 -3.91
N ALA A 51 -1.73 4.67 -4.75
CA ALA A 51 -2.75 5.21 -5.66
C ALA A 51 -3.94 5.82 -4.91
N LEU A 52 -4.36 5.21 -3.79
CA LEU A 52 -5.41 5.75 -2.94
C LEU A 52 -5.00 7.08 -2.31
N ASP A 53 -3.75 7.18 -1.85
CA ASP A 53 -3.18 8.39 -1.25
C ASP A 53 -3.10 9.53 -2.25
N GLY A 54 -2.67 9.23 -3.49
CA GLY A 54 -2.67 10.20 -4.58
C GLY A 54 -4.06 10.73 -4.91
N LEU A 55 -5.07 9.86 -4.97
CA LEU A 55 -6.46 10.25 -5.23
C LEU A 55 -7.07 11.05 -4.06
N ALA A 56 -6.79 10.67 -2.81
CA ALA A 56 -7.25 11.39 -1.64
C ALA A 56 -6.65 12.81 -1.56
N ALA A 57 -5.34 12.93 -1.83
CA ALA A 57 -4.65 14.21 -1.89
C ALA A 57 -5.19 15.10 -3.02
N ALA A 58 -5.39 14.53 -4.23
CA ALA A 58 -5.96 15.25 -5.36
C ALA A 58 -7.40 15.72 -5.07
N ALA A 59 -8.25 14.85 -4.53
CA ALA A 59 -9.62 15.20 -4.15
C ALA A 59 -9.65 16.30 -3.09
N ALA A 60 -8.76 16.25 -2.09
CA ALA A 60 -8.67 17.30 -1.08
C ALA A 60 -8.23 18.66 -1.67
N HIS A 61 -7.31 18.65 -2.64
CA HIS A 61 -6.85 19.85 -3.31
C HIS A 61 -7.94 20.46 -4.22
N GLU A 62 -8.58 19.65 -5.07
CA GLU A 62 -9.55 20.14 -6.05
C GLU A 62 -10.92 20.46 -5.43
N LEU A 63 -11.38 19.70 -4.43
CA LEU A 63 -12.68 19.92 -3.79
C LEU A 63 -12.60 20.84 -2.56
N GLY A 64 -11.42 21.04 -1.96
CA GLY A 64 -11.26 21.85 -0.76
C GLY A 64 -11.70 23.31 -0.96
N THR A 65 -11.27 23.94 -2.05
CA THR A 65 -11.61 25.32 -2.40
C THR A 65 -13.10 25.54 -2.70
N PRO A 66 -13.74 24.79 -3.62
CA PRO A 66 -15.17 24.98 -3.89
C PRO A 66 -16.04 24.66 -2.66
N LEU A 67 -15.67 23.66 -1.85
CA LEU A 67 -16.43 23.31 -0.65
C LEU A 67 -16.31 24.38 0.45
N ALA A 68 -15.14 25.01 0.60
CA ALA A 68 -14.96 26.15 1.49
C ALA A 68 -15.85 27.34 1.06
N THR A 69 -15.91 27.61 -0.24
CA THR A 69 -16.78 28.67 -0.80
C THR A 69 -18.26 28.37 -0.55
N ILE A 70 -18.73 27.14 -0.83
CA ILE A 70 -20.12 26.74 -0.57
C ILE A 70 -20.46 26.86 0.91
N THR A 71 -19.55 26.42 1.80
CA THR A 71 -19.74 26.52 3.25
C THR A 71 -19.85 27.98 3.69
N LEU A 72 -19.04 28.88 3.13
CA LEU A 72 -19.11 30.31 3.41
C LEU A 72 -20.45 30.90 2.99
N VAL A 73 -20.87 30.65 1.74
CA VAL A 73 -22.16 31.15 1.22
C VAL A 73 -23.33 30.58 2.02
N ALA A 74 -23.34 29.29 2.33
CA ALA A 74 -24.37 28.66 3.15
C ALA A 74 -24.46 29.29 4.55
N LYS A 75 -23.32 29.64 5.15
CA LYS A 75 -23.25 30.34 6.45
C LYS A 75 -23.81 31.76 6.37
N GLU A 76 -23.56 32.48 5.28
CA GLU A 76 -24.12 33.82 5.06
C GLU A 76 -25.63 33.77 4.84
N MET A 77 -26.10 32.82 4.02
CA MET A 77 -27.53 32.57 3.83
C MET A 77 -28.20 32.21 5.17
N GLU A 78 -27.58 31.35 5.98
CA GLU A 78 -28.16 30.93 7.27
C GLU A 78 -28.30 32.13 8.19
N LYS A 79 -27.31 33.02 8.22
CA LYS A 79 -27.38 34.27 9.00
C LYS A 79 -28.54 35.17 8.56
N ALA A 80 -28.87 35.20 7.28
CA ALA A 80 -29.93 36.06 6.72
C ALA A 80 -31.33 35.42 6.81
N LEU A 81 -31.44 34.10 6.62
CA LEU A 81 -32.70 33.40 6.36
C LEU A 81 -33.09 32.40 7.45
N ARG A 82 -32.30 32.21 8.53
CA ARG A 82 -32.62 31.20 9.57
C ARG A 82 -34.03 31.31 10.15
N ASN A 83 -34.54 32.53 10.31
CA ASN A 83 -35.87 32.78 10.87
C ASN A 83 -36.97 32.88 9.80
N ASP A 84 -36.62 32.69 8.53
CA ASP A 84 -37.58 32.68 7.43
C ASP A 84 -38.38 31.37 7.46
N PRO A 85 -39.72 31.41 7.55
CA PRO A 85 -40.56 30.23 7.67
C PRO A 85 -40.56 29.33 6.42
N LYS A 86 -40.04 29.80 5.29
CA LYS A 86 -39.94 29.04 4.04
C LYS A 86 -38.55 28.47 3.81
N TYR A 87 -37.49 29.20 4.16
CA TYR A 87 -36.11 28.82 3.79
C TYR A 87 -35.19 28.50 4.97
N GLY A 88 -35.58 28.80 6.21
CA GLY A 88 -34.69 28.67 7.37
C GLY A 88 -34.19 27.25 7.64
N GLU A 89 -35.06 26.25 7.47
CA GLU A 89 -34.70 24.83 7.63
C GLU A 89 -33.73 24.37 6.55
N ASP A 90 -34.04 24.65 5.28
CA ASP A 90 -33.22 24.25 4.12
C ASP A 90 -31.81 24.83 4.19
N VAL A 91 -31.67 26.10 4.58
CA VAL A 91 -30.36 26.76 4.66
C VAL A 91 -29.54 26.24 5.85
N THR A 92 -30.19 25.93 6.97
CA THR A 92 -29.54 25.27 8.11
C THR A 92 -29.04 23.87 7.71
N LEU A 93 -29.85 23.12 6.96
CA LEU A 93 -29.47 21.82 6.42
C LEU A 93 -28.30 21.94 5.45
N LEU A 94 -28.34 22.87 4.50
CA LEU A 94 -27.27 23.11 3.51
C LEU A 94 -25.92 23.39 4.17
N ARG A 95 -25.90 24.23 5.22
CA ARG A 95 -24.68 24.48 6.01
C ARG A 95 -24.18 23.19 6.64
N SER A 96 -25.06 22.45 7.33
CA SER A 96 -24.68 21.23 8.04
C SER A 96 -24.09 20.17 7.09
N GLN A 97 -24.64 20.01 5.89
CA GLN A 97 -24.14 19.06 4.90
C GLN A 97 -22.81 19.52 4.29
N SER A 98 -22.64 20.82 4.04
CA SER A 98 -21.37 21.36 3.53
C SER A 98 -20.23 21.12 4.53
N GLU A 99 -20.50 21.32 5.82
CA GLU A 99 -19.53 21.06 6.89
C GLU A 99 -19.22 19.57 7.05
N ARG A 100 -20.23 18.71 6.93
CA ARG A 100 -20.07 17.26 6.95
C ARG A 100 -19.22 16.77 5.79
N CYS A 101 -19.45 17.26 4.57
CA CYS A 101 -18.62 16.95 3.41
C CYS A 101 -17.15 17.34 3.66
N ARG A 102 -16.92 18.48 4.31
CA ARG A 102 -15.57 18.96 4.62
C ARG A 102 -14.87 18.08 5.65
N GLU A 103 -15.61 17.59 6.64
CA GLU A 103 -15.10 16.65 7.62
C GLU A 103 -14.74 15.29 6.98
N ILE A 104 -15.61 14.76 6.12
CA ILE A 104 -15.35 13.52 5.38
C ILE A 104 -14.08 13.66 4.54
N LEU A 105 -13.98 14.75 3.77
CA LEU A 105 -12.81 15.01 2.92
C LEU A 105 -11.52 15.07 3.75
N LYS A 106 -11.56 15.73 4.92
CA LYS A 106 -10.41 15.81 5.85
C LYS A 106 -10.03 14.44 6.43
N ARG A 107 -11.00 13.59 6.78
CA ARG A 107 -10.74 12.23 7.25
C ARG A 107 -10.13 11.34 6.17
N LEU A 108 -10.58 11.48 4.93
CA LEU A 108 -10.00 10.77 3.78
C LEU A 108 -8.54 11.17 3.56
N THR A 109 -8.19 12.45 3.72
CA THR A 109 -6.79 12.90 3.61
C THR A 109 -5.93 12.51 4.81
N SER A 110 -6.50 12.45 6.03
CA SER A 110 -5.73 12.05 7.22
C SER A 110 -5.38 10.57 7.22
N LEU A 111 -6.28 9.70 6.75
CA LEU A 111 -6.01 8.27 6.59
C LEU A 111 -4.84 8.02 5.62
N SER A 112 -4.73 8.83 4.57
CA SER A 112 -3.60 8.80 3.64
C SER A 112 -2.29 9.36 4.22
N SER A 113 -2.36 10.19 5.26
CA SER A 113 -1.19 10.82 5.90
C SER A 113 -0.70 10.06 7.14
N GLU A 114 -1.53 9.21 7.76
CA GLU A 114 -1.14 8.44 8.95
C GLU A 114 0.06 7.50 8.71
N GLY A 115 0.27 7.04 7.47
CA GLY A 115 1.49 6.32 7.08
C GLY A 115 2.78 7.16 7.20
N GLU A 116 2.74 8.46 6.88
CA GLU A 116 3.93 9.34 6.96
C GLU A 116 4.12 9.98 8.34
N ALA A 117 3.03 10.35 9.02
CA ALA A 117 3.10 11.05 10.31
C ALA A 117 3.49 10.11 11.47
N HIS A 118 3.12 8.83 11.43
CA HIS A 118 3.53 7.84 12.43
C HIS A 118 5.01 7.49 12.31
N LEU A 119 5.54 7.39 11.08
CA LEU A 119 6.96 7.16 10.83
C LEU A 119 7.85 8.32 11.32
N SER A 120 7.35 9.55 11.30
CA SER A 120 8.12 10.74 11.71
C SER A 120 8.36 10.86 13.23
N ARG A 121 7.61 10.13 14.07
CA ARG A 121 7.67 10.23 15.55
C ARG A 121 7.74 8.90 16.30
N MET A 122 8.30 7.84 15.70
CA MET A 122 8.58 6.61 16.45
C MET A 122 9.96 6.63 17.12
N PRO A 123 10.08 6.18 18.39
CA PRO A 123 11.39 5.87 18.96
C PRO A 123 12.07 4.77 18.14
N LEU A 124 13.38 4.89 17.95
CA LEU A 124 14.20 4.05 17.07
C LEU A 124 14.02 2.53 17.37
N THR A 125 13.76 2.18 18.62
CA THR A 125 13.44 0.82 19.06
C THR A 125 12.16 0.25 18.45
N SER A 126 11.11 1.06 18.29
CA SER A 126 9.83 0.62 17.70
C SER A 126 9.95 0.44 16.18
N LEU A 127 10.74 1.27 15.50
CA LEU A 127 11.07 1.08 14.09
C LEU A 127 11.86 -0.21 13.86
N VAL A 128 12.81 -0.52 14.74
CA VAL A 128 13.57 -1.78 14.69
C VAL A 128 12.64 -2.98 14.94
N GLU A 129 11.69 -2.87 15.86
CA GLU A 129 10.73 -3.95 16.15
C GLU A 129 9.73 -4.17 15.00
N GLU A 130 9.26 -3.12 14.34
CA GLU A 130 8.39 -3.21 13.16
C GLU A 130 9.12 -3.82 11.94
N MET A 131 10.39 -3.47 11.73
CA MET A 131 11.23 -4.04 10.67
C MET A 131 11.61 -5.50 10.93
N THR A 132 11.74 -5.89 12.21
CA THR A 132 12.10 -7.26 12.60
C THR A 132 10.88 -8.18 12.75
N ALA A 133 9.68 -7.65 12.95
CA ALA A 133 8.45 -8.45 13.10
C ALA A 133 8.17 -9.41 11.92
N PRO A 134 8.32 -9.02 10.64
CA PRO A 134 8.17 -9.95 9.51
C PRO A 134 9.27 -11.02 9.44
N HIS A 135 10.42 -10.76 10.06
CA HIS A 135 11.62 -11.61 9.99
C HIS A 135 11.77 -12.52 11.22
N ARG A 136 10.87 -12.42 12.20
CA ARG A 136 10.97 -13.12 13.49
C ARG A 136 10.73 -14.63 13.37
N ASP A 137 9.95 -15.06 12.37
CA ASP A 137 9.68 -16.47 12.10
C ASP A 137 10.84 -17.18 11.37
N PHE A 138 11.88 -16.45 10.93
CA PHE A 138 13.08 -17.05 10.30
C PHE A 138 14.11 -17.59 11.30
N GLY A 139 13.80 -17.62 12.61
CA GLY A 139 14.61 -18.30 13.62
C GLY A 139 15.91 -17.60 14.02
N ILE A 140 16.12 -16.34 13.62
CA ILE A 140 17.32 -15.57 13.96
C ILE A 140 17.08 -14.83 15.28
N SER A 141 17.77 -15.25 16.34
CA SER A 141 17.69 -14.61 17.66
C SER A 141 18.56 -13.36 17.70
N ILE A 142 17.95 -12.18 17.59
CA ILE A 142 18.66 -10.89 17.77
C ILE A 142 18.60 -10.52 19.26
N LYS A 143 19.77 -10.50 19.92
CA LYS A 143 19.92 -9.98 21.28
C LYS A 143 20.21 -8.48 21.20
N LEU A 144 19.35 -7.69 21.85
CA LEU A 144 19.58 -6.27 22.18
C LEU A 144 20.55 -6.16 23.37
#